data_AF-B5HMP9-F1
#
_entry.id   AF-B5HMP9-F1
#
_cell.length_a   1.000
_cell.length_b   1.000
_cell.length_c   1.000
_cell.angle_alpha   90.00
_cell.angle_beta   90.00
_cell.angle_gamma   90.00
#
_symmetry.space_group_name_H-M   'P 1'
#
loop_
_entity.id
_entity.type
_entity.pdbx_description
1 polymer ?
#
loop_
_entity_poly.entity_id
_entity_poly.type
_entity_poly.pdbx_seq_one_letter_code
_entity_poly.pdbx_strand_id
1 'polypeptide(L)'
;MHLSMYGGFLTADDERDRARRQPGRETKGAVVIVGLIVACEVAFWVLLAAGLTFRYGLRMPRVGLALLLCEPLLELVLFAVTAIDLRNGAEPDWKHGLAAVYIGFTVGLGHSTIKWADARVAHRFAGGPPPVKPPKYGRARAVHEWKVAGRWILAAVVAVVLLQAAVWYVGDGQTDSLRAWQQRMLWLIGINLVIAGSYTLFPKRER
;
A
#
# COMPACT_ATOMS: atom_id res chain seq x y z
N MET A 1 -19.15 19.93 -59.09
CA MET A 1 -17.79 19.75 -58.52
C MET A 1 -17.55 20.85 -57.48
N HIS A 2 -18.29 20.88 -56.36
CA HIS A 2 -18.19 21.97 -55.37
C HIS A 2 -18.81 21.58 -54.00
N LEU A 3 -18.38 20.45 -53.41
CA LEU A 3 -18.88 20.05 -52.08
C LEU A 3 -17.83 19.44 -51.13
N SER A 4 -16.54 19.42 -51.51
CA SER A 4 -15.49 18.76 -50.70
C SER A 4 -14.68 19.71 -49.78
N MET A 5 -14.90 21.03 -49.84
CA MET A 5 -14.12 22.00 -49.03
C MET A 5 -14.74 22.36 -47.68
N TYR A 6 -16.05 22.16 -47.48
CA TYR A 6 -16.71 22.52 -46.21
C TYR A 6 -16.54 21.46 -45.10
N GLY A 7 -16.32 20.19 -45.46
CA GLY A 7 -16.10 19.12 -44.49
C GLY A 7 -14.79 19.25 -43.72
N GLY A 8 -13.70 19.64 -44.38
CA GLY A 8 -12.39 19.79 -43.75
C GLY A 8 -12.26 21.02 -42.84
N PHE A 9 -13.04 22.07 -43.10
CA PHE A 9 -13.01 23.30 -42.30
C PHE A 9 -13.70 23.11 -40.95
N LEU A 10 -14.84 22.41 -40.92
CA LEU A 10 -15.57 22.09 -39.67
C LEU A 10 -14.79 21.16 -38.75
N THR A 11 -14.05 20.18 -39.29
CA THR A 11 -13.25 19.27 -38.46
C THR A 11 -12.01 19.96 -37.88
N ALA A 12 -11.36 20.84 -38.67
CA ALA A 12 -10.19 21.59 -38.21
C ALA A 12 -10.55 22.64 -37.14
N ASP A 13 -11.70 23.31 -37.25
CA ASP A 13 -12.18 24.23 -36.21
C ASP A 13 -12.63 23.48 -34.95
N ASP A 14 -13.27 22.31 -35.07
CA ASP A 14 -13.64 21.48 -33.91
C ASP A 14 -12.39 20.92 -33.18
N GLU A 15 -11.33 20.53 -33.90
CA GLU A 15 -10.06 20.14 -33.27
C GLU A 15 -9.34 21.32 -32.60
N ARG A 16 -9.36 22.51 -33.21
CA ARG A 16 -8.80 23.73 -32.57
C ARG A 16 -9.59 24.15 -31.34
N ASP A 17 -10.91 24.01 -31.34
CA ASP A 17 -11.78 24.31 -30.20
C ASP A 17 -11.65 23.26 -29.08
N ARG A 18 -11.48 21.98 -29.42
CA ARG A 18 -11.13 20.93 -28.45
C ARG A 18 -9.76 21.18 -27.81
N ALA A 19 -8.76 21.55 -28.61
CA ALA A 19 -7.42 21.91 -28.14
C ALA A 19 -7.41 23.20 -27.29
N ARG A 20 -8.32 24.17 -27.54
CA ARG A 20 -8.51 25.37 -26.70
C ARG A 20 -9.27 25.12 -25.41
N ARG A 21 -10.14 24.10 -25.34
CA ARG A 21 -10.92 23.75 -24.13
C ARG A 21 -10.15 22.89 -23.12
N GLN A 22 -9.11 22.18 -23.54
CA GLN A 22 -8.34 21.26 -22.68
C GLN A 22 -7.27 21.88 -21.74
N PRO A 23 -6.59 23.02 -22.03
CA PRO A 23 -5.43 23.45 -21.24
C PRO A 23 -5.81 23.87 -19.82
N GLY A 24 -7.02 24.43 -19.65
CA GLY A 24 -7.55 24.85 -18.35
C GLY A 24 -8.15 23.72 -17.50
N ARG A 25 -8.54 22.59 -18.11
CA ARG A 25 -9.04 21.41 -17.38
C ARG A 25 -7.89 20.57 -16.84
N GLU A 26 -6.80 20.44 -17.62
CA GLU A 26 -5.59 19.75 -17.16
C GLU A 26 -4.88 20.49 -16.03
N THR A 27 -4.71 21.82 -16.12
CA THR A 27 -4.11 22.60 -15.02
C THR A 27 -4.97 22.56 -13.76
N LYS A 28 -6.31 22.65 -13.88
CA LYS A 28 -7.19 22.50 -12.71
C LYS A 28 -7.12 21.10 -12.12
N GLY A 29 -7.07 20.05 -12.94
CA GLY A 29 -6.89 18.67 -12.51
C GLY A 29 -5.58 18.47 -11.76
N ALA A 30 -4.46 18.94 -12.33
CA ALA A 30 -3.14 18.90 -11.69
C ALA A 30 -3.12 19.68 -10.36
N VAL A 31 -3.72 20.88 -10.29
CA VAL A 31 -3.78 21.68 -9.05
C VAL A 31 -4.60 20.98 -7.97
N VAL A 32 -5.72 20.33 -8.33
CA VAL A 32 -6.54 19.56 -7.38
C VAL A 32 -5.80 18.33 -6.87
N ILE A 33 -5.12 17.59 -7.75
CA ILE A 33 -4.34 16.40 -7.38
C ILE A 33 -3.16 16.78 -6.49
N VAL A 34 -2.40 17.80 -6.86
CA VAL A 34 -1.28 18.30 -6.05
C VAL A 34 -1.77 18.79 -4.68
N GLY A 35 -2.89 19.52 -4.63
CA GLY A 35 -3.50 19.96 -3.39
C GLY A 35 -3.91 18.79 -2.48
N LEU A 36 -4.46 17.73 -3.06
CA LEU A 36 -4.89 16.54 -2.32
C LEU A 36 -3.70 15.72 -1.80
N ILE A 37 -2.62 15.62 -2.58
CA ILE A 37 -1.36 15.01 -2.14
C ILE A 37 -0.77 15.79 -0.96
N VAL A 38 -0.67 17.13 -1.09
CA VAL A 38 -0.12 17.97 -0.01
C VAL A 38 -1.00 17.89 1.24
N ALA A 39 -2.32 17.89 1.10
CA ALA A 39 -3.23 17.71 2.23
C ALA A 39 -3.07 16.35 2.90
N CYS A 40 -2.91 15.27 2.12
CA CYS A 40 -2.62 13.94 2.65
C CYS A 40 -1.27 13.90 3.37
N GLU A 41 -0.24 14.51 2.80
CA GLU A 41 1.10 14.58 3.41
C GLU A 41 1.04 15.31 4.76
N VAL A 42 0.37 16.46 4.83
CA VAL A 42 0.20 17.20 6.08
C VAL A 42 -0.61 16.40 7.10
N ALA A 43 -1.73 15.80 6.68
CA ALA A 43 -2.56 14.97 7.57
C ALA A 43 -1.77 13.77 8.11
N PHE A 44 -0.97 13.12 7.26
CA PHE A 44 -0.06 12.04 7.63
C PHE A 44 0.92 12.50 8.71
N TRP A 45 1.64 13.62 8.51
CA TRP A 45 2.62 14.10 9.48
C TRP A 45 1.98 14.49 10.82
N VAL A 46 0.79 15.09 10.77
CA VAL A 46 0.01 15.44 11.97
C VAL A 46 -0.45 14.19 12.72
N LEU A 47 -1.01 13.20 12.03
CA LEU A 47 -1.47 11.95 12.63
C LEU A 47 -0.31 11.12 13.20
N LEU A 48 0.82 11.06 12.50
CA LEU A 48 2.02 10.37 12.94
C LEU A 48 2.59 11.02 14.20
N ALA A 49 2.76 12.35 14.19
CA ALA A 49 3.28 13.10 15.33
C ALA A 49 2.33 12.97 16.54
N ALA A 50 1.02 13.11 16.32
CA ALA A 50 0.02 12.93 17.37
C ALA A 50 0.04 11.50 17.92
N GLY A 51 0.03 10.49 17.04
CA GLY A 51 0.06 9.08 17.42
C GLY A 51 1.27 8.73 18.27
N LEU A 52 2.46 9.18 17.88
CA LEU A 52 3.69 9.00 18.64
C LEU A 52 3.66 9.74 19.98
N THR A 53 3.14 10.98 20.00
CA THR A 53 3.04 11.80 21.21
C THR A 53 2.10 11.16 22.24
N PHE A 54 0.92 10.72 21.81
CA PHE A 54 -0.01 10.02 22.70
C PHE A 54 0.55 8.67 23.16
N ARG A 55 1.23 7.93 22.27
CA ARG A 55 1.78 6.62 22.58
C ARG A 55 2.93 6.68 23.60
N TYR A 56 3.90 7.56 23.37
CA TYR A 56 5.15 7.59 24.14
C TYR A 56 5.24 8.76 25.13
N GLY A 57 4.72 9.94 24.77
CA GLY A 57 4.70 11.11 25.65
C GLY A 57 3.64 11.00 26.75
N LEU A 58 2.38 10.77 26.36
CA LEU A 58 1.25 10.66 27.30
C LEU A 58 1.04 9.23 27.83
N ARG A 59 1.83 8.26 27.38
CA ARG A 59 1.73 6.83 27.76
C ARG A 59 0.33 6.25 27.57
N MET A 60 -0.38 6.71 26.53
CA MET A 60 -1.70 6.24 26.10
C MET A 60 -1.57 5.37 24.84
N PRO A 61 -1.06 4.13 24.94
CA PRO A 61 -0.70 3.33 23.78
C PRO A 61 -1.91 2.96 22.89
N ARG A 62 -3.12 2.92 23.45
CA ARG A 62 -4.35 2.63 22.69
C ARG A 62 -4.76 3.80 21.80
N VAL A 63 -4.71 5.03 22.33
CA VAL A 63 -5.03 6.24 21.55
C VAL A 63 -3.97 6.49 20.49
N GLY A 64 -2.69 6.34 20.87
CA GLY A 64 -1.60 6.41 19.89
C GLY A 64 -1.71 5.36 18.80
N LEU A 65 -2.12 4.12 19.13
CA LEU A 65 -2.40 3.09 18.12
C LEU A 65 -3.56 3.48 17.21
N ALA A 66 -4.67 3.98 17.76
CA ALA A 66 -5.83 4.38 16.98
C ALA A 66 -5.46 5.48 15.97
N LEU A 67 -4.69 6.49 16.40
CA LEU A 67 -4.20 7.56 15.52
C LEU A 67 -3.27 7.04 14.42
N LEU A 68 -2.37 6.11 14.74
CA LEU A 68 -1.51 5.46 13.75
C LEU A 68 -2.28 4.55 12.78
N LEU A 69 -3.43 4.00 13.19
CA LEU A 69 -4.31 3.21 12.32
C LEU A 69 -5.16 4.07 11.39
N CYS A 70 -5.33 5.36 11.67
CA CYS A 70 -5.97 6.28 10.71
C CYS A 70 -5.16 6.40 9.42
N GLU A 71 -3.84 6.19 9.47
CA GLU A 71 -2.96 6.29 8.32
C GLU A 71 -3.24 5.21 7.25
N PRO A 72 -3.20 3.89 7.54
CA PRO A 72 -3.61 2.87 6.57
C PRO A 72 -5.10 2.98 6.20
N LEU A 73 -5.94 3.60 7.04
CA LEU A 73 -7.34 3.88 6.70
C LEU A 73 -7.43 4.94 5.59
N LEU A 74 -6.64 6.01 5.66
CA LEU A 74 -6.55 6.99 4.58
C LEU A 74 -6.07 6.34 3.29
N GLU A 75 -5.08 5.44 3.36
CA GLU A 75 -4.61 4.70 2.18
C GLU A 75 -5.69 3.80 1.58
N LEU A 76 -6.54 3.20 2.42
CA LEU A 76 -7.68 2.42 1.93
C LEU A 76 -8.71 3.30 1.20
N VAL A 77 -8.91 4.54 1.64
CA VAL A 77 -9.74 5.53 0.92
C VAL A 77 -9.10 5.90 -0.41
N LEU A 78 -7.81 6.21 -0.45
CA LEU A 78 -7.09 6.51 -1.71
C LEU A 78 -7.15 5.33 -2.69
N PHE A 79 -7.02 4.11 -2.19
CA PHE A 79 -7.17 2.89 -3.00
C PHE A 79 -8.60 2.74 -3.56
N ALA A 80 -9.63 3.03 -2.76
CA ALA A 80 -11.02 2.99 -3.22
C ALA A 80 -11.30 4.06 -4.29
N VAL A 81 -10.80 5.29 -4.09
CA VAL A 81 -10.89 6.38 -5.09
C VAL A 81 -10.20 5.97 -6.38
N THR A 82 -9.02 5.36 -6.28
CA THR A 82 -8.29 4.80 -7.42
C THR A 82 -9.12 3.77 -8.19
N ALA A 83 -9.78 2.83 -7.50
CA ALA A 83 -10.61 1.82 -8.13
C ALA A 83 -11.83 2.45 -8.86
N ILE A 84 -12.39 3.52 -8.29
CA ILE A 84 -13.45 4.33 -8.93
C ILE A 84 -12.91 5.02 -10.19
N ASP A 85 -11.71 5.59 -10.13
CA ASP A 85 -11.11 6.29 -11.27
C ASP A 85 -10.78 5.35 -12.44
N LEU A 86 -10.25 4.16 -12.14
CA LEU A 86 -10.04 3.11 -13.14
C LEU A 86 -11.35 2.63 -13.77
N ARG A 87 -12.43 2.54 -12.99
CA ARG A 87 -13.76 2.22 -13.51
C ARG A 87 -14.30 3.32 -14.42
N ASN A 88 -13.89 4.57 -14.21
CA ASN A 88 -14.26 5.70 -15.07
C ASN A 88 -13.37 5.82 -16.32
N GLY A 89 -12.41 4.92 -16.52
CA GLY A 89 -11.57 4.85 -17.71
C GLY A 89 -10.20 5.52 -17.58
N ALA A 90 -9.71 5.79 -16.37
CA ALA A 90 -8.35 6.27 -16.15
C ALA A 90 -7.30 5.22 -16.60
N GLU A 91 -6.13 5.68 -17.06
CA GLU A 91 -5.05 4.77 -17.46
C GLU A 91 -4.44 4.03 -16.25
N PRO A 92 -4.19 2.72 -16.35
CA PRO A 92 -3.65 1.92 -15.26
C PRO A 92 -2.15 2.17 -15.02
N ASP A 93 -1.84 3.04 -14.05
CA ASP A 93 -0.48 3.24 -13.51
C ASP A 93 -0.09 2.18 -12.44
N TRP A 94 1.23 2.01 -12.23
CA TRP A 94 1.81 1.10 -11.24
C TRP A 94 1.43 1.47 -9.79
N LYS A 95 1.18 2.76 -9.54
CA LYS A 95 0.79 3.29 -8.22
C LYS A 95 -0.55 2.72 -7.74
N HIS A 96 -1.44 2.36 -8.66
CA HIS A 96 -2.79 1.90 -8.33
C HIS A 96 -2.82 0.59 -7.54
N GLY A 97 -1.83 -0.28 -7.72
CA GLY A 97 -1.70 -1.51 -6.92
C GLY A 97 -0.80 -1.38 -5.69
N LEU A 98 -0.03 -0.30 -5.56
CA LEU A 98 0.90 -0.11 -4.45
C LEU A 98 0.18 0.10 -3.11
N ALA A 99 -0.95 0.82 -3.12
CA ALA A 99 -1.73 1.08 -1.91
C ALA A 99 -2.25 -0.23 -1.27
N ALA A 100 -2.78 -1.16 -2.08
CA ALA A 100 -3.21 -2.47 -1.59
C ALA A 100 -2.07 -3.27 -0.95
N VAL A 101 -0.86 -3.17 -1.52
CA VAL A 101 0.33 -3.80 -0.95
C VAL A 101 0.69 -3.15 0.38
N TYR A 102 0.74 -1.82 0.47
CA TYR A 102 1.01 -1.10 1.73
C TYR A 102 0.03 -1.47 2.85
N ILE A 103 -1.26 -1.56 2.53
CA ILE A 103 -2.29 -2.02 3.47
C ILE A 103 -2.02 -3.46 3.92
N GLY A 104 -1.73 -4.36 2.97
CA GLY A 104 -1.37 -5.74 3.28
C GLY A 104 -0.18 -5.84 4.25
N PHE A 105 0.90 -5.10 3.97
CA PHE A 105 2.06 -5.00 4.85
C PHE A 105 1.70 -4.53 6.26
N THR A 106 0.85 -3.51 6.36
CA THR A 106 0.41 -2.97 7.64
C THR A 106 -0.38 -4.01 8.44
N VAL A 107 -1.25 -4.78 7.79
CA VAL A 107 -2.02 -5.85 8.44
C VAL A 107 -1.12 -7.03 8.87
N GLY A 108 -0.24 -7.49 7.99
CA GLY A 108 0.59 -8.68 8.27
C GLY A 108 1.73 -8.42 9.26
N LEU A 109 2.40 -7.26 9.15
CA LEU A 109 3.60 -6.95 9.94
C LEU A 109 3.35 -5.91 11.03
N GLY A 110 2.34 -5.04 10.89
CA GLY A 110 2.16 -3.86 11.74
C GLY A 110 2.15 -4.16 13.23
N HIS A 111 1.38 -5.16 13.68
CA HIS A 111 1.34 -5.52 15.11
C HIS A 111 2.73 -5.93 15.65
N SER A 112 3.51 -6.66 14.85
CA SER A 112 4.86 -7.10 15.24
C SER A 112 5.86 -5.94 15.27
N THR A 113 5.78 -5.04 14.28
CA THR A 113 6.60 -3.82 14.20
C THR A 113 6.33 -2.90 15.38
N ILE A 114 5.06 -2.69 15.72
CA ILE A 114 4.65 -1.86 16.86
C ILE A 114 5.16 -2.45 18.18
N LYS A 115 4.98 -3.75 18.41
CA LYS A 115 5.48 -4.41 19.62
C LYS A 115 7.01 -4.32 19.74
N TRP A 116 7.71 -4.45 18.62
CA TRP A 116 9.16 -4.29 18.58
C TRP A 116 9.59 -2.85 18.86
N ALA A 117 8.89 -1.86 18.30
CA ALA A 117 9.14 -0.45 18.54
C ALA A 117 8.91 -0.10 20.02
N ASP A 118 7.80 -0.55 20.59
CA ASP A 118 7.48 -0.38 22.02
C ASP A 118 8.58 -0.98 22.91
N ALA A 119 9.04 -2.19 22.60
CA ALA A 119 10.12 -2.84 23.36
C ALA A 119 11.44 -2.07 23.27
N ARG A 120 11.76 -1.51 22.10
CA ARG A 120 12.96 -0.69 21.89
C ARG A 120 12.89 0.63 22.64
N VAL A 121 11.75 1.31 22.61
CA VAL A 121 11.52 2.55 23.37
C VAL A 121 11.58 2.26 24.87
N ALA A 122 10.92 1.20 25.33
CA ALA A 122 10.97 0.79 26.73
C ALA A 122 12.39 0.48 27.20
N HIS A 123 13.19 -0.23 26.39
CA HIS A 123 14.59 -0.49 26.72
C HIS A 123 15.44 0.80 26.75
N ARG A 124 15.27 1.71 25.78
CA ARG A 124 16.10 2.91 25.66
C ARG A 124 15.76 4.02 26.66
N PHE A 125 14.46 4.18 26.98
CA PHE A 125 13.94 5.32 27.72
C PHE A 125 13.26 4.96 29.04
N ALA A 126 12.91 3.68 29.27
CA ALA A 126 12.20 3.24 30.47
C ALA A 126 12.89 2.09 31.23
N GLY A 127 14.16 1.77 30.90
CA GLY A 127 14.93 0.70 31.56
C GLY A 127 14.35 -0.71 31.37
N GLY A 128 13.49 -0.90 30.36
CA GLY A 128 12.89 -2.21 30.06
C GLY A 128 13.93 -3.24 29.62
N PRO A 129 13.60 -4.56 29.68
CA PRO A 129 14.52 -5.62 29.30
C PRO A 129 14.93 -5.53 27.81
N PRO A 130 16.12 -6.04 27.44
CA PRO A 130 16.61 -5.96 26.07
C PRO A 130 15.69 -6.71 25.09
N PRO A 131 15.52 -6.21 23.85
CA PRO A 131 14.67 -6.84 22.87
C PRO A 131 15.12 -8.29 22.61
N VAL A 132 14.16 -9.22 22.68
CA VAL A 132 14.41 -10.66 22.63
C VAL A 132 15.09 -11.01 21.30
N LYS A 133 16.29 -11.60 21.37
CA LYS A 133 17.02 -12.01 20.16
C LYS A 133 16.32 -13.21 19.51
N PRO A 134 16.27 -13.28 18.16
CA PRO A 134 15.69 -14.42 17.48
C PRO A 134 16.46 -15.71 17.83
N PRO A 135 15.77 -16.86 17.98
CA PRO A 135 16.40 -18.13 18.32
C PRO A 135 17.41 -18.56 17.25
N LYS A 136 18.63 -18.90 17.68
CA LYS A 136 19.77 -19.13 16.77
C LYS A 136 19.81 -20.53 16.15
N TYR A 137 19.22 -21.55 16.79
CA TYR A 137 19.35 -22.95 16.39
C TYR A 137 18.09 -23.79 16.60
N GLY A 138 18.07 -24.96 15.96
CA GLY A 138 17.10 -26.03 16.21
C GLY A 138 15.66 -25.72 15.76
N ARG A 139 14.72 -26.52 16.27
CA ARG A 139 13.28 -26.41 15.98
C ARG A 139 12.70 -25.04 16.33
N ALA A 140 13.23 -24.37 17.36
CA ALA A 140 12.81 -23.03 17.76
C ALA A 140 13.08 -21.98 16.68
N ARG A 141 14.19 -22.11 15.94
CA ARG A 141 14.48 -21.26 14.78
C ARG A 141 13.54 -21.52 13.62
N ALA A 142 13.30 -22.78 13.28
CA ALA A 142 12.34 -23.13 12.22
C ALA A 142 10.94 -22.55 12.50
N VAL A 143 10.44 -22.68 13.73
CA VAL A 143 9.14 -22.08 14.14
C VAL A 143 9.15 -20.56 14.05
N HIS A 144 10.26 -19.91 14.38
CA HIS A 144 10.39 -18.46 14.23
C HIS A 144 10.30 -18.03 12.76
N GLU A 145 11.02 -18.72 11.86
CA GLU A 145 10.96 -18.46 10.43
C GLU A 145 9.56 -18.70 9.86
N TRP A 146 8.86 -19.78 10.27
CA TRP A 146 7.46 -20.01 9.88
C TRP A 146 6.51 -18.92 10.37
N LYS A 147 6.73 -18.36 11.57
CA LYS A 147 5.94 -17.22 12.06
C LYS A 147 6.22 -15.94 11.27
N VAL A 148 7.46 -15.73 10.82
CA VAL A 148 7.81 -14.60 9.96
C VAL A 148 7.18 -14.79 8.57
N ALA A 149 7.39 -15.94 7.95
CA ALA A 149 6.79 -16.30 6.68
C ALA A 149 5.26 -16.18 6.72
N GLY A 150 4.60 -16.67 7.78
CA GLY A 150 3.16 -16.54 7.98
C GLY A 150 2.66 -15.09 8.00
N ARG A 151 3.42 -14.15 8.58
CA ARG A 151 3.07 -12.71 8.57
C ARG A 151 3.20 -12.10 7.19
N TRP A 152 4.26 -12.45 6.45
CA TRP A 152 4.46 -12.00 5.07
C TRP A 152 3.42 -12.59 4.12
N ILE A 153 3.06 -13.86 4.31
CA ILE A 153 1.98 -14.51 3.56
C ILE A 153 0.65 -13.83 3.88
N LEU A 154 0.35 -13.55 5.15
CA LEU A 154 -0.85 -12.81 5.53
C LEU A 154 -0.91 -11.43 4.85
N ALA A 155 0.21 -10.68 4.86
CA ALA A 155 0.30 -9.40 4.18
C ALA A 155 0.01 -9.52 2.67
N ALA A 156 0.63 -10.49 2.01
CA ALA A 156 0.43 -10.73 0.59
C ALA A 156 -1.00 -11.18 0.26
N VAL A 157 -1.62 -12.04 1.09
CA VAL A 157 -3.00 -12.49 0.91
C VAL A 157 -3.97 -11.31 1.03
N VAL A 158 -3.80 -10.45 2.03
CA VAL A 158 -4.64 -9.24 2.19
C VAL A 158 -4.52 -8.34 0.97
N ALA A 159 -3.29 -8.09 0.49
CA ALA A 159 -3.06 -7.30 -0.72
C ALA A 159 -3.75 -7.92 -1.94
N VAL A 160 -3.60 -9.23 -2.16
CA VAL A 160 -4.24 -9.96 -3.27
C VAL A 160 -5.76 -9.87 -3.20
N VAL A 161 -6.36 -10.01 -2.02
CA VAL A 161 -7.81 -9.90 -1.81
C VAL A 161 -8.31 -8.50 -2.15
N LEU A 162 -7.62 -7.45 -1.69
CA LEU A 162 -7.97 -6.05 -2.03
C LEU A 162 -7.85 -5.78 -3.52
N LEU A 163 -6.75 -6.22 -4.15
CA LEU A 163 -6.56 -6.10 -5.59
C LEU A 163 -7.65 -6.87 -6.36
N GLN A 164 -8.01 -8.07 -5.91
CA GLN A 164 -9.05 -8.88 -6.55
C GLN A 164 -10.43 -8.23 -6.44
N ALA A 165 -10.75 -7.65 -5.28
CA ALA A 165 -11.98 -6.89 -5.09
C ALA A 165 -12.04 -5.67 -6.03
N ALA A 166 -10.92 -4.95 -6.18
CA ALA A 166 -10.83 -3.84 -7.13
C ALA A 166 -10.98 -4.30 -8.60
N VAL A 167 -10.38 -5.43 -8.98
CA VAL A 167 -10.57 -6.02 -10.32
C VAL A 167 -12.05 -6.35 -10.58
N TRP A 168 -12.74 -6.94 -9.61
CA TRP A 168 -14.19 -7.21 -9.73
C TRP A 168 -15.02 -5.92 -9.81
N TYR A 169 -14.63 -4.88 -9.09
CA TYR A 169 -15.32 -3.60 -9.10
C TYR A 169 -15.15 -2.84 -10.43
N VAL A 170 -13.94 -2.87 -11.01
CA VAL A 170 -13.62 -2.21 -12.29
C VAL A 170 -14.29 -2.92 -13.47
N GLY A 171 -14.42 -4.25 -13.44
CA GLY A 171 -15.10 -5.01 -14.49
C GLY A 171 -14.32 -5.00 -15.81
N ASP A 172 -14.94 -4.52 -16.89
CA ASP A 172 -14.37 -4.48 -18.25
C ASP A 172 -13.30 -3.39 -18.44
N GLY A 173 -12.96 -2.64 -17.39
CA GLY A 173 -11.90 -1.63 -17.42
C GLY A 173 -10.48 -2.22 -17.45
N GLN A 174 -9.49 -1.36 -17.61
CA GLN A 174 -8.09 -1.79 -17.68
C GLN A 174 -7.56 -2.20 -16.29
N THR A 175 -7.35 -3.50 -16.08
CA THR A 175 -6.95 -4.09 -14.78
C THR A 175 -5.54 -4.69 -14.76
N ASP A 176 -4.76 -4.48 -15.82
CA ASP A 176 -3.45 -5.12 -16.01
C ASP A 176 -2.45 -4.77 -14.90
N SER A 177 -2.44 -3.52 -14.43
CA SER A 177 -1.58 -3.09 -13.33
C SER A 177 -1.91 -3.80 -12.01
N LEU A 178 -3.20 -4.02 -11.70
CA LEU A 178 -3.62 -4.76 -10.52
C LEU A 178 -3.20 -6.23 -10.59
N ARG A 179 -3.37 -6.86 -11.76
CA ARG A 179 -2.98 -8.26 -12.00
C ARG A 179 -1.47 -8.46 -11.89
N ALA A 180 -0.68 -7.52 -12.40
CA ALA A 180 0.78 -7.54 -12.25
C ALA A 180 1.20 -7.50 -10.77
N TRP A 181 0.52 -6.70 -9.95
CA TRP A 181 0.76 -6.68 -8.50
C TRP A 181 0.33 -7.97 -7.80
N GLN A 182 -0.80 -8.58 -8.20
CA GLN A 182 -1.19 -9.89 -7.68
C GLN A 182 -0.12 -10.94 -7.95
N GLN A 183 0.43 -11.00 -9.17
CA GLN A 183 1.52 -11.92 -9.51
C GLN A 183 2.76 -11.71 -8.64
N ARG A 184 3.16 -10.45 -8.39
CA ARG A 184 4.27 -10.12 -7.49
C ARG A 184 4.04 -10.61 -6.07
N MET A 185 2.81 -10.48 -5.56
CA MET A 185 2.46 -10.97 -4.22
C MET A 185 2.46 -12.50 -4.14
N LEU A 186 2.01 -13.19 -5.19
CA LEU A 186 2.09 -14.65 -5.28
C LEU A 186 3.56 -15.14 -5.31
N TRP A 187 4.43 -14.46 -6.05
CA TRP A 187 5.87 -14.73 -6.02
C TRP A 187 6.46 -14.54 -4.62
N LEU A 188 6.06 -13.47 -3.92
CA LEU A 188 6.49 -13.21 -2.55
C LEU A 188 6.07 -14.35 -1.60
N ILE A 189 4.84 -14.86 -1.73
CA ILE A 189 4.35 -16.02 -0.98
C ILE A 189 5.21 -17.24 -1.31
N GLY A 190 5.43 -17.53 -2.59
CA GLY A 190 6.22 -18.66 -3.05
C GLY A 190 7.65 -18.65 -2.48
N ILE A 191 8.34 -17.51 -2.54
CA ILE A 191 9.69 -17.34 -1.98
C ILE A 191 9.68 -17.58 -0.47
N ASN A 192 8.72 -17.01 0.27
CA ASN A 192 8.61 -17.22 1.71
C ASN A 192 8.36 -18.68 2.07
N LEU A 193 7.51 -19.38 1.32
CA LEU A 193 7.27 -20.81 1.49
C LEU A 193 8.51 -21.65 1.21
N VAL A 194 9.26 -21.34 0.15
CA VAL A 194 10.52 -22.03 -0.18
C VAL A 194 11.55 -21.81 0.93
N ILE A 195 11.71 -20.57 1.42
CA ILE A 195 12.64 -20.27 2.51
C ILE A 195 12.23 -21.01 3.78
N ALA A 196 10.98 -20.90 4.21
CA ALA A 196 10.49 -21.58 5.41
C ALA A 196 10.58 -23.11 5.29
N GLY A 197 10.24 -23.65 4.11
CA GLY A 197 10.41 -25.06 3.76
C GLY A 197 11.87 -25.51 3.84
N SER A 198 12.81 -24.70 3.34
CA SER A 198 14.24 -25.02 3.36
C SER A 198 14.78 -25.18 4.79
N TYR A 199 14.34 -24.35 5.73
CA TYR A 199 14.70 -24.46 7.15
C TYR A 199 14.07 -25.67 7.86
N THR A 200 13.00 -26.21 7.28
CA THR A 200 12.30 -27.40 7.80
C THR A 200 12.92 -28.68 7.27
N LEU A 201 13.34 -28.68 5.99
CA LEU A 201 14.01 -29.80 5.32
C LEU A 201 15.50 -29.90 5.68
N PHE A 202 16.18 -28.77 5.91
CA PHE A 202 17.58 -28.70 6.34
C PHE A 202 17.69 -28.01 7.70
N PRO A 203 17.28 -28.67 8.81
CA PRO A 203 17.42 -28.10 10.13
C PRO A 203 18.91 -27.86 10.43
N LYS A 204 19.29 -26.58 10.58
CA LYS A 204 20.65 -26.17 10.94
C LYS A 204 20.98 -26.72 12.33
N ARG A 205 21.75 -27.81 12.39
CA ARG A 205 22.25 -28.41 13.64
C ARG A 205 23.39 -27.55 14.21
N GLU A 206 23.45 -27.46 15.54
CA GLU A 206 24.59 -26.85 16.24
C GLU A 206 25.89 -27.59 15.85
N ARG A 207 26.97 -26.81 15.65
CA ARG A 207 28.34 -27.31 15.74
C ARG A 207 28.84 -26.98 17.14
#